data_AF-A0A832ANN8-F1
#
_entry.id   AF-A0A832ANN8-F1
#
_cell.length_a   1.000
_cell.length_b   1.000
_cell.length_c   1.000
_cell.angle_alpha   90.00
_cell.angle_beta   90.00
_cell.angle_gamma   90.00
#
_symmetry.space_group_name_H-M   'P 1'
#
loop_
_entity.id
_entity.type
_entity.pdbx_description
1 polymer ?
#
loop_
_entity_poly.entity_id
_entity_poly.type
_entity_poly.pdbx_seq_one_letter_code
_entity_poly.pdbx_strand_id
1 'polypeptide(L)'
;SRVLHNLRSNKGIEALGRFAAGSPQKGALIAISERTLDEAGNNRAWLLRQDRTAPLSVRRRDDYDITDAAVLPGGDLLILERKFRLLSGPAFRIRRIAATGIRAGAVLDGDVLIEADYSTTIDNMEGLALHRAANGELRLTLISDDNYSILQHTLLLQFALPGE
;
A
#
# COMPACT_ATOMS: atom_id res chain seq x y z
N SER A 1 -10.30 9.97 20.79
CA SER A 1 -9.11 10.02 19.93
C SER A 1 -9.22 11.24 19.00
N ARG A 2 -8.37 12.26 19.20
CA ARG A 2 -8.50 13.60 18.58
C ARG A 2 -7.59 13.79 17.33
N VAL A 3 -6.89 12.73 16.91
CA VAL A 3 -5.87 12.77 15.86
C VAL A 3 -6.44 12.64 14.44
N LEU A 4 -7.64 12.07 14.29
CA LEU A 4 -8.27 11.82 12.98
C LEU A 4 -9.12 12.98 12.43
N HIS A 5 -9.32 14.06 13.21
CA HIS A 5 -10.26 15.14 12.84
C HIS A 5 -9.68 16.20 11.88
N ASN A 6 -8.38 16.14 11.56
CA ASN A 6 -7.71 17.13 10.71
C ASN A 6 -7.42 16.65 9.27
N LEU A 7 -8.03 15.54 8.84
CA LEU A 7 -7.95 15.10 7.45
C LEU A 7 -8.93 15.95 6.62
N ARG A 8 -8.41 16.98 5.93
CA ARG A 8 -9.20 17.79 5.01
C ARG A 8 -9.77 16.88 3.90
N SER A 9 -11.05 17.09 3.61
CA SER A 9 -11.83 16.44 2.56
C SER A 9 -11.00 16.30 1.27
N ASN A 10 -10.86 15.06 0.78
CA ASN A 10 -10.14 14.62 -0.42
C ASN A 10 -8.62 14.31 -0.33
N LYS A 11 -8.00 14.21 0.86
CA LYS A 11 -6.61 13.70 1.03
C LYS A 11 -6.45 12.86 2.32
N GLY A 12 -7.30 11.85 2.46
CA GLY A 12 -7.46 11.03 3.66
C GLY A 12 -6.40 9.94 3.86
N ILE A 13 -6.73 8.97 4.72
CA ILE A 13 -6.05 7.67 4.79
C ILE A 13 -6.49 6.89 3.56
N GLU A 14 -5.52 6.43 2.77
CA GLU A 14 -5.77 5.70 1.52
C GLU A 14 -5.49 4.21 1.68
N ALA A 15 -4.48 3.87 2.48
CA ALA A 15 -4.02 2.50 2.64
C ALA A 15 -4.08 2.06 4.10
N LEU A 16 -4.58 0.85 4.33
CA LEU A 16 -4.76 0.25 5.65
C LEU A 16 -4.28 -1.20 5.67
N GLY A 17 -3.38 -1.52 6.60
CA GLY A 17 -2.87 -2.88 6.77
C GLY A 17 -3.05 -3.37 8.21
N ARG A 18 -3.44 -4.64 8.41
CA ARG A 18 -3.50 -5.26 9.74
C ARG A 18 -2.40 -6.29 9.93
N PHE A 19 -1.57 -6.08 10.95
CA PHE A 19 -0.54 -7.03 11.33
C PHE A 19 -1.12 -8.23 12.07
N ALA A 20 -0.69 -9.44 11.72
CA ALA A 20 -1.07 -10.66 12.43
C ALA A 20 -0.59 -10.62 13.89
N ALA A 21 -1.29 -11.33 14.78
CA ALA A 21 -0.94 -11.38 16.21
C ALA A 21 0.46 -11.96 16.47
N GLY A 22 0.93 -12.86 15.60
CA GLY A 22 2.27 -13.46 15.68
C GLY A 22 3.40 -12.65 15.02
N SER A 23 3.09 -11.53 14.34
CA SER A 23 4.09 -10.70 13.65
C SER A 23 4.80 -9.73 14.61
N PRO A 24 5.92 -9.09 14.22
CA PRO A 24 6.61 -8.10 15.05
C PRO A 24 5.71 -6.97 15.56
N GLN A 25 4.70 -6.57 14.78
CA GLN A 25 3.76 -5.51 15.16
C GLN A 25 2.47 -6.01 15.82
N LYS A 26 2.35 -7.29 16.15
CA LYS A 26 1.30 -7.94 16.98
C LYS A 26 -0.06 -7.22 16.99
N GLY A 27 -0.88 -7.46 15.98
CA GLY A 27 -2.27 -7.00 15.95
C GLY A 27 -2.48 -5.50 15.71
N ALA A 28 -1.40 -4.73 15.51
CA ALA A 28 -1.51 -3.32 15.15
C ALA A 28 -2.15 -3.13 13.77
N LEU A 29 -2.67 -1.93 13.52
CA LEU A 29 -3.00 -1.45 12.20
C LEU A 29 -1.95 -0.43 11.76
N ILE A 30 -1.62 -0.42 10.48
CA ILE A 30 -0.94 0.71 9.84
C ILE A 30 -1.93 1.44 8.95
N ALA A 31 -1.95 2.76 9.07
CA ALA A 31 -2.72 3.65 8.22
C ALA A 31 -1.77 4.62 7.51
N ILE A 32 -1.92 4.78 6.21
CA ILE A 32 -1.04 5.61 5.39
C ILE A 32 -1.89 6.59 4.60
N SER A 33 -1.46 7.85 4.57
CA SER A 33 -2.13 8.90 3.80
C SER A 33 -1.69 8.91 2.34
N GLU A 34 -2.61 9.23 1.42
CA GLU A 34 -2.30 9.34 -0.01
C GLU A 34 -1.35 10.51 -0.27
N ARG A 35 -1.71 11.73 0.17
CA ARG A 35 -0.98 12.97 -0.14
C ARG A 35 -0.82 13.93 1.04
N THR A 36 -1.02 13.45 2.26
CA THR A 36 -0.68 14.24 3.45
C THR A 36 0.80 14.02 3.76
N LEU A 37 1.63 15.04 3.50
CA LEU A 37 3.08 14.92 3.63
C LEU A 37 3.60 15.41 4.99
N ASP A 38 4.71 14.84 5.45
CA ASP A 38 5.52 15.42 6.51
C ASP A 38 6.41 16.55 5.95
N GLU A 39 7.17 17.22 6.84
CA GLU A 39 8.04 18.35 6.45
C GLU A 39 9.16 17.93 5.48
N ALA A 40 9.50 16.65 5.43
CA ALA A 40 10.49 16.08 4.53
C ALA A 40 9.86 15.54 3.22
N GLY A 41 8.56 15.76 3.00
CA GLY A 41 7.86 15.34 1.78
C GLY A 41 7.48 13.86 1.75
N ASN A 42 7.57 13.13 2.85
CA ASN A 42 7.14 11.72 2.92
C ASN A 42 5.65 11.60 3.25
N ASN A 43 4.99 10.53 2.81
CA ASN A 43 3.61 10.25 3.20
C ASN A 43 3.53 10.05 4.71
N ARG A 44 2.61 10.76 5.39
CA ARG A 44 2.34 10.51 6.80
C ARG A 44 1.67 9.15 6.97
N ALA A 45 2.11 8.43 7.98
CA ALA A 45 1.54 7.15 8.38
C ALA A 45 1.43 7.04 9.91
N TRP A 46 0.62 6.09 10.36
CA TRP A 46 0.37 5.86 11.78
C TRP A 46 0.29 4.38 12.08
N LEU A 47 0.98 3.97 13.14
CA LEU A 47 0.83 2.66 13.74
C LEU A 47 -0.18 2.78 14.88
N LEU A 48 -1.32 2.11 14.70
CA LEU A 48 -2.48 2.16 15.58
C LEU A 48 -2.56 0.87 16.41
N ARG A 49 -2.67 1.03 17.72
CA ARG A 49 -2.97 0.00 18.70
C ARG A 49 -4.19 0.45 19.51
N GLN A 50 -4.77 -0.44 20.33
CA GLN A 50 -6.01 -0.15 21.06
C GLN A 50 -5.96 1.15 21.89
N ASP A 51 -4.82 1.46 22.48
CA ASP A 51 -4.60 2.57 23.42
C ASP A 51 -3.62 3.64 22.90
N ARG A 52 -2.95 3.37 21.77
CA ARG A 52 -1.83 4.17 21.31
C ARG A 52 -1.81 4.35 19.80
N THR A 53 -1.53 5.58 19.39
CA THR A 53 -1.19 5.93 18.00
C THR A 53 0.25 6.42 17.98
N ALA A 54 1.10 5.80 17.16
CA ALA A 54 2.48 6.22 16.97
C ALA A 54 2.66 6.74 15.53
N PRO A 55 3.19 7.96 15.32
CA PRO A 55 3.46 8.47 13.99
C PRO A 55 4.68 7.78 13.38
N LEU A 56 4.69 7.67 12.06
CA LEU A 56 5.80 7.30 11.20
C LEU A 56 5.55 7.91 9.82
N SER A 57 6.43 7.68 8.84
CA SER A 57 6.17 8.09 7.46
C SER A 57 6.64 7.04 6.47
N VAL A 58 6.13 7.11 5.23
CA VAL A 58 6.59 6.26 4.12
C VAL A 58 7.32 7.14 3.13
N ARG A 59 8.57 6.79 2.84
CA ARG A 59 9.39 7.50 1.87
C ARG A 59 8.70 7.52 0.52
N ARG A 60 8.45 8.72 0.00
CA ARG A 60 8.06 8.91 -1.38
C ARG A 60 9.23 8.62 -2.29
N ARG A 61 9.00 7.84 -3.33
CA ARG A 61 9.95 7.58 -4.41
C ARG A 61 9.28 7.93 -5.71
N ASP A 62 9.90 8.82 -6.47
CA ASP A 62 9.37 9.34 -7.72
C ASP A 62 7.98 9.98 -7.54
N ASP A 63 7.24 10.16 -8.64
CA ASP A 63 5.90 10.75 -8.64
C ASP A 63 4.79 9.72 -8.41
N TYR A 64 5.08 8.66 -7.64
CA TYR A 64 4.10 7.64 -7.28
C TYR A 64 3.27 8.06 -6.07
N ASP A 65 1.96 7.82 -6.14
CA ASP A 65 1.00 7.96 -5.05
C ASP A 65 0.60 6.57 -4.53
N ILE A 66 0.49 6.44 -3.21
CA ILE A 66 0.06 5.20 -2.54
C ILE A 66 -1.45 5.08 -2.68
N THR A 67 -1.93 3.92 -3.15
CA THR A 67 -3.37 3.64 -3.29
C THR A 67 -3.89 2.63 -2.28
N ASP A 68 -3.10 1.64 -1.90
CA ASP A 68 -3.55 0.61 -0.96
C ASP A 68 -2.35 -0.10 -0.29
N ALA A 69 -2.59 -0.86 0.77
CA ALA A 69 -1.57 -1.68 1.43
C ALA A 69 -2.12 -3.01 1.98
N ALA A 70 -1.27 -4.02 2.04
CA ALA A 70 -1.57 -5.30 2.69
C ALA A 70 -0.38 -5.79 3.51
N VAL A 71 -0.62 -6.58 4.54
CA VAL A 71 0.43 -7.11 5.42
C VAL A 71 0.58 -8.61 5.18
N LEU A 72 1.79 -9.04 4.85
CA LEU A 72 2.16 -10.44 4.71
C LEU A 72 2.09 -11.16 6.06
N PRO A 73 1.91 -12.50 6.09
CA PRO A 73 1.88 -13.27 7.33
C PRO A 73 3.11 -13.04 8.23
N GLY A 74 4.30 -12.88 7.64
CA GLY A 74 5.55 -12.57 8.35
C GLY A 74 5.60 -11.15 8.96
N GLY A 75 4.66 -10.28 8.59
CA GLY A 75 4.56 -8.90 9.07
C GLY A 75 5.16 -7.87 8.13
N ASP A 76 5.71 -8.27 6.99
CA ASP A 76 6.16 -7.33 5.98
C ASP A 76 4.96 -6.61 5.35
N LEU A 77 5.14 -5.32 5.06
CA LEU A 77 4.10 -4.48 4.49
C LEU A 77 4.30 -4.39 2.97
N LEU A 78 3.27 -4.77 2.22
CA LEU A 78 3.15 -4.46 0.81
C LEU A 78 2.40 -3.14 0.66
N ILE A 79 2.94 -2.24 -0.14
CA ILE A 79 2.25 -1.01 -0.56
C ILE A 79 2.08 -1.03 -2.07
N LEU A 80 0.86 -0.72 -2.52
CA LEU A 80 0.54 -0.50 -3.92
C LEU A 80 0.65 0.99 -4.21
N GLU A 81 1.37 1.31 -5.27
CA GLU A 81 1.65 2.66 -5.68
C GLU A 81 1.36 2.81 -7.17
N ARG A 82 0.80 3.95 -7.57
CA ARG A 82 0.52 4.27 -8.98
C ARG A 82 1.00 5.66 -9.35
N LYS A 83 1.22 5.88 -10.63
CA LYS A 83 1.42 7.22 -11.20
C LYS A 83 0.74 7.30 -12.55
N PHE A 84 0.31 8.51 -12.90
CA PHE A 84 -0.19 8.81 -14.24
C PHE A 84 0.68 9.90 -14.86
N ARG A 85 1.27 9.60 -16.03
CA ARG A 85 2.05 10.57 -16.81
C ARG A 85 1.43 10.71 -18.19
N LEU A 86 1.30 11.95 -18.65
CA LEU A 86 0.64 12.26 -19.93
C LEU A 86 1.30 11.58 -21.14
N LEU A 87 2.63 11.41 -21.12
CA LEU A 87 3.41 10.85 -22.23
C LEU A 87 3.64 9.34 -22.13
N SER A 88 3.78 8.79 -20.92
CA SER A 88 4.10 7.37 -20.71
C SER A 88 2.91 6.54 -20.19
N GLY A 89 1.74 7.16 -20.04
CA GLY A 89 0.54 6.50 -19.54
C GLY A 89 0.60 6.17 -18.05
N PRO A 90 -0.33 5.32 -17.57
CA PRO A 90 -0.34 4.82 -16.20
C PRO A 90 0.82 3.83 -15.97
N ALA A 91 1.30 3.82 -14.73
CA ALA A 91 2.20 2.79 -14.23
C ALA A 91 1.86 2.49 -12.78
N PHE A 92 2.12 1.26 -12.35
CA PHE A 92 1.99 0.86 -10.96
C PHE A 92 3.23 0.10 -10.51
N ARG A 93 3.42 0.07 -9.19
CA ARG A 93 4.41 -0.79 -8.56
C ARG A 93 3.93 -1.28 -7.21
N ILE A 94 4.55 -2.36 -6.76
CA ILE A 94 4.40 -2.89 -5.41
C ILE A 94 5.76 -2.81 -4.73
N ARG A 95 5.82 -2.16 -3.58
CA ARG A 95 7.00 -2.19 -2.71
C ARG A 95 6.77 -3.06 -1.49
N ARG A 96 7.82 -3.76 -1.06
CA ARG A 96 7.86 -4.54 0.19
C ARG A 96 8.72 -3.80 1.22
N ILE A 97 8.09 -3.45 2.32
CA ILE A 97 8.73 -2.83 3.48
C ILE A 97 8.91 -3.91 4.56
N ALA A 98 10.15 -4.12 4.97
CA ALA A 98 10.49 -5.12 5.98
C ALA A 98 9.88 -4.78 7.35
N ALA A 99 9.26 -5.77 8.00
CA ALA A 99 8.59 -5.64 9.29
C ALA A 99 9.49 -5.08 10.39
N THR A 100 10.79 -5.41 10.33
CA THR A 100 11.82 -5.00 11.30
C THR A 100 12.05 -3.48 11.30
N GLY A 101 11.79 -2.81 10.18
CA GLY A 101 11.89 -1.35 10.06
C GLY A 101 10.65 -0.60 10.56
N ILE A 102 9.54 -1.30 10.77
CA ILE A 102 8.25 -0.67 11.12
C ILE A 102 8.23 -0.34 12.60
N ARG A 103 8.42 0.92 12.95
CA ARG A 103 8.38 1.40 14.34
C ARG A 103 8.03 2.89 14.41
N ALA A 104 7.68 3.35 15.60
CA ALA A 104 7.41 4.77 15.85
C ALA A 104 8.58 5.65 15.39
N GLY A 105 8.25 6.74 14.69
CA GLY A 105 9.20 7.73 14.17
C GLY A 105 10.06 7.25 12.99
N ALA A 106 9.86 6.03 12.48
CA ALA A 106 10.61 5.55 11.32
C ALA A 106 10.12 6.21 10.02
N VAL A 107 11.05 6.40 9.08
CA VAL A 107 10.74 6.63 7.67
C VAL A 107 10.85 5.30 6.97
N LEU A 108 9.71 4.70 6.64
CA LEU A 108 9.62 3.41 6.00
C LEU A 108 10.06 3.50 4.54
N ASP A 109 10.86 2.54 4.12
CA ASP A 109 11.27 2.37 2.75
C ASP A 109 11.48 0.88 2.46
N GLY A 110 11.49 0.52 1.18
CA GLY A 110 11.46 -0.87 0.79
C GLY A 110 11.77 -1.09 -0.68
N ASP A 111 12.00 -2.35 -1.02
CA ASP A 111 12.36 -2.77 -2.36
C ASP A 111 11.13 -2.84 -3.26
N VAL A 112 11.31 -2.52 -4.53
CA VAL A 112 10.29 -2.71 -5.58
C VAL A 112 10.25 -4.19 -5.94
N LEU A 113 9.10 -4.83 -5.75
CA LEU A 113 8.88 -6.24 -6.12
C LEU A 113 8.38 -6.39 -7.55
N ILE A 114 7.45 -5.52 -7.93
CA ILE A 114 6.81 -5.49 -9.24
C ILE A 114 6.73 -4.04 -9.64
N GLU A 115 7.11 -3.73 -10.87
CA GLU A 115 6.84 -2.44 -11.53
C GLU A 115 6.44 -2.73 -12.96
N ALA A 116 5.35 -2.12 -13.40
CA ALA A 116 4.80 -2.31 -14.72
C ALA A 116 4.28 -0.97 -15.27
N ASP A 117 4.40 -0.79 -16.58
CA ASP A 117 3.91 0.36 -17.33
C ASP A 117 2.99 -0.06 -18.48
N TYR A 118 2.45 0.94 -19.21
CA TYR A 118 1.49 0.77 -20.29
C TYR A 118 1.93 -0.15 -21.45
N SER A 119 3.20 -0.57 -21.51
CA SER A 119 3.66 -1.61 -22.46
C SER A 119 3.17 -3.02 -22.09
N THR A 120 2.63 -3.19 -20.89
CA THR A 120 2.01 -4.41 -20.38
C THR A 120 0.49 -4.20 -20.21
N THR A 121 -0.30 -5.28 -20.19
CA THR A 121 -1.75 -5.18 -19.93
C THR A 121 -1.99 -4.79 -18.48
N ILE A 122 -1.90 -3.50 -18.20
CA ILE A 122 -2.11 -2.88 -16.90
C ILE A 122 -3.08 -1.72 -17.03
N ASP A 123 -3.80 -1.47 -15.95
CA ASP A 123 -4.76 -0.37 -15.86
C ASP A 123 -4.56 0.34 -14.50
N ASN A 124 -5.46 1.25 -14.12
CA ASN A 124 -5.40 1.99 -12.86
C ASN A 124 -5.58 1.07 -11.64
N MET A 125 -4.51 0.39 -11.21
CA MET A 125 -4.53 -0.51 -10.06
C MET A 125 -4.80 0.28 -8.77
N GLU A 126 -5.93 0.01 -8.13
CA GLU A 126 -6.39 0.75 -6.96
C GLU A 126 -6.53 -0.12 -5.70
N GLY A 127 -6.55 -1.44 -5.84
CA GLY A 127 -6.64 -2.34 -4.69
C GLY A 127 -5.63 -3.46 -4.71
N LEU A 128 -5.15 -3.84 -3.53
CA LEU A 128 -4.49 -5.12 -3.30
C LEU A 128 -5.13 -5.91 -2.16
N ALA A 129 -5.12 -7.23 -2.29
CA ALA A 129 -5.56 -8.13 -1.23
C ALA A 129 -4.69 -9.37 -1.16
N LEU A 130 -4.46 -9.85 0.07
CA LEU A 130 -3.83 -11.13 0.34
C LEU A 130 -4.88 -12.11 0.87
N HIS A 131 -4.92 -13.30 0.29
CA HIS A 131 -5.77 -14.39 0.79
C HIS A 131 -5.08 -15.73 0.67
N ARG A 132 -5.44 -16.70 1.52
CA ARG A 132 -5.02 -18.09 1.36
C ARG A 132 -6.00 -18.81 0.46
N ALA A 133 -5.51 -19.43 -0.61
CA ALA A 133 -6.30 -20.28 -1.48
C ALA A 133 -6.64 -21.62 -0.81
N ALA A 134 -7.54 -22.39 -1.41
CA ALA A 134 -7.98 -23.68 -0.87
C ALA A 134 -6.85 -24.71 -0.70
N ASN A 135 -5.77 -24.59 -1.48
CA ASN A 135 -4.55 -25.39 -1.38
C ASN A 135 -3.55 -24.86 -0.33
N GLY A 136 -3.89 -23.80 0.42
CA GLY A 136 -3.05 -23.18 1.44
C GLY A 136 -2.09 -22.10 0.94
N GLU A 137 -1.95 -21.95 -0.38
CA GLU A 137 -1.06 -20.98 -1.03
C GLU A 137 -1.51 -19.54 -0.73
N LEU A 138 -0.55 -18.68 -0.40
CA LEU A 138 -0.82 -17.24 -0.29
C LEU A 138 -0.90 -16.62 -1.68
N ARG A 139 -2.00 -15.94 -1.95
CA ARG A 139 -2.27 -15.25 -3.21
C ARG A 139 -2.39 -13.76 -3.00
N LEU A 140 -1.66 -13.01 -3.82
CA LEU A 140 -1.81 -11.58 -3.99
C LEU A 140 -2.77 -11.32 -5.15
N THR A 141 -3.88 -10.65 -4.87
CA THR A 141 -4.84 -10.18 -5.86
C THR A 141 -4.66 -8.67 -6.04
N LEU A 142 -4.61 -8.22 -7.29
CA LEU A 142 -4.69 -6.80 -7.66
C LEU A 142 -5.97 -6.57 -8.45
N ILE A 143 -6.60 -5.42 -8.22
CA ILE A 143 -7.77 -4.98 -8.98
C ILE A 143 -7.53 -3.57 -9.52
N SER A 144 -7.91 -3.36 -10.78
CA SER A 144 -7.99 -2.02 -11.36
C SER A 144 -9.39 -1.43 -11.21
N ASP A 145 -9.46 -0.12 -11.02
CA ASP A 145 -10.71 0.62 -11.01
C ASP A 145 -11.26 0.87 -12.42
N ASP A 146 -12.55 1.21 -12.52
CA ASP A 146 -13.23 1.54 -13.76
C ASP A 146 -13.19 3.06 -14.03
N ASN A 147 -12.12 3.61 -14.63
CA ASN A 147 -12.05 5.07 -14.84
C ASN A 147 -12.96 5.63 -15.94
N TYR A 148 -14.25 5.30 -15.97
CA TYR A 148 -15.27 5.99 -16.78
C TYR A 148 -14.90 6.19 -18.27
N SER A 149 -14.05 5.32 -18.84
CA SER A 149 -13.50 5.46 -20.19
C SER A 149 -13.76 4.19 -20.99
N ILE A 150 -14.20 4.37 -22.24
CA ILE A 150 -14.68 3.33 -23.17
C ILE A 150 -13.53 2.41 -23.65
N LEU A 151 -12.27 2.71 -23.30
CA LEU A 151 -11.06 2.00 -23.72
C LEU A 151 -10.33 1.24 -22.58
N GLN A 152 -10.78 1.35 -21.33
CA GLN A 152 -10.13 0.73 -20.17
C GLN A 152 -10.83 -0.57 -19.75
N HIS A 153 -10.06 -1.50 -19.19
CA HIS A 153 -10.53 -2.86 -18.85
C HIS A 153 -10.50 -3.04 -17.32
N THR A 154 -11.56 -3.58 -16.73
CA THR A 154 -11.49 -4.08 -15.35
C THR A 154 -10.58 -5.30 -15.32
N LEU A 155 -9.37 -5.13 -14.78
CA LEU A 155 -8.38 -6.18 -14.63
C LEU A 155 -8.41 -6.72 -13.21
N LEU A 156 -8.37 -8.06 -13.10
CA LEU A 156 -8.12 -8.77 -11.86
C LEU A 156 -6.92 -9.68 -12.09
N LEU A 157 -5.81 -9.38 -11.41
CA LEU A 157 -4.56 -10.12 -11.52
C LEU A 157 -4.32 -10.90 -10.23
N GLN A 158 -3.91 -12.16 -10.33
CA GLN A 158 -3.59 -12.99 -9.18
C GLN A 158 -2.20 -13.61 -9.32
N PHE A 159 -1.39 -13.47 -8.27
CA PHE A 159 -0.05 -14.00 -8.19
C PHE A 159 0.07 -14.94 -7.00
N ALA A 160 0.70 -16.10 -7.23
CA ALA A 160 1.17 -16.97 -6.17
C ALA A 160 2.38 -16.35 -5.48
N LEU A 161 2.41 -16.39 -4.14
CA LEU A 161 3.56 -15.98 -3.33
C LEU A 161 4.18 -17.23 -2.67
N PRO A 162 5.01 -18.00 -3.39
CA PRO A 162 5.64 -19.19 -2.83
C PRO A 162 6.62 -18.81 -1.71
N GLY A 163 6.51 -19.47 -0.56
CA GLY A 163 7.40 -19.26 0.59
C GLY A 163 6.90 -18.27 1.66
N GLU A 164 5.67 -17.77 1.54
CA GLU A 164 4.99 -16.90 2.52
C GLU A 164 3.87 -17.59 3.32
#